data_AF-A0A7C7SXX0-F1
#
_entry.id   AF-A0A7C7SXX0-F1
#
_cell.length_a   1.000
_cell.length_b   1.000
_cell.length_c   1.000
_cell.angle_alpha   90.00
_cell.angle_beta   90.00
_cell.angle_gamma   90.00
#
_symmetry.space_group_name_H-M   'P 1'
#
loop_
_entity.id
_entity.type
_entity.pdbx_description
1 polymer ?
#
loop_
_entity_poly.entity_id
_entity_poly.type
_entity_poly.pdbx_seq_one_letter_code
_entity_poly.pdbx_strand_id
1 'polypeptide(L)'
;MTHHGIPRRPDGFVLAGGPSARTEAADLTGIRAGLRVFADGAQKIPAVEVDRAKAIAMMSAAWPIQHQQLASMAVVQFLELLPPPEVALPERVAMIDDVAFLRELGSGFFILNRHESAEICWKRVHELAPDDETALLGLVKLSEAKRDITAARQYLHLLKKSSPHSEETWSISMMAGVFAGDTAAVIESGKRLLRLNPGLIKTHNVLADAYRRAGDTTLAEHHKTMAERLTKAMKDPQ
;
A
#
# COMPACT_ATOMS: atom_id res chain seq x y z
N MET A 1 17.51 37.99 -34.58
CA MET A 1 17.15 39.42 -34.43
C MET A 1 15.73 39.62 -34.94
N THR A 2 14.77 39.72 -34.03
CA THR A 2 13.52 40.50 -34.14
C THR A 2 12.83 40.42 -32.78
N HIS A 3 12.40 41.59 -32.31
CA HIS A 3 12.02 41.89 -30.92
C HIS A 3 10.55 41.60 -30.60
N HIS A 4 10.36 41.33 -29.30
CA HIS A 4 9.22 41.55 -28.39
C HIS A 4 7.86 42.08 -28.87
N GLY A 5 6.80 41.56 -28.22
CA GLY A 5 5.52 42.25 -28.04
C GLY A 5 4.59 41.55 -27.04
N ILE A 6 4.64 41.97 -25.76
CA ILE A 6 3.69 41.60 -24.70
C ILE A 6 2.41 42.46 -24.86
N PRO A 7 1.19 41.91 -24.76
CA PRO A 7 -0.02 42.74 -24.73
C PRO A 7 -0.27 43.36 -23.34
N ARG A 8 -0.49 44.68 -23.34
CA ARG A 8 -0.81 45.54 -22.19
C ARG A 8 -2.25 45.35 -21.70
N ARG A 9 -2.48 45.50 -20.40
CA ARG A 9 -3.80 45.71 -19.78
C ARG A 9 -4.33 47.11 -20.11
N PRO A 10 -5.66 47.31 -20.22
CA PRO A 10 -6.24 48.64 -20.24
C PRO A 10 -6.58 49.10 -18.82
N ASP A 11 -5.94 50.20 -18.40
CA ASP A 11 -6.38 51.06 -17.30
C ASP A 11 -7.46 52.02 -17.82
N GLY A 12 -8.48 52.30 -16.99
CA GLY A 12 -9.33 53.46 -17.18
C GLY A 12 -10.79 53.25 -16.78
N PHE A 13 -11.09 53.33 -15.49
CA PHE A 13 -12.41 53.83 -15.07
C PHE A 13 -12.26 54.79 -13.88
N VAL A 14 -12.80 55.99 -14.09
CA VAL A 14 -12.67 57.19 -13.25
C VAL A 14 -13.72 57.19 -12.14
N LEU A 15 -13.30 57.69 -10.98
CA LEU A 15 -14.10 57.96 -9.79
C LEU A 15 -15.05 59.16 -10.00
N ALA A 16 -16.31 59.02 -9.61
CA ALA A 16 -17.22 60.12 -9.33
C ALA A 16 -17.83 59.93 -7.92
N GLY A 17 -17.87 61.03 -7.16
CA GLY A 17 -18.08 61.09 -5.72
C GLY A 17 -19.49 60.77 -5.20
N GLY A 18 -19.55 60.59 -3.88
CA GLY A 18 -20.70 60.06 -3.12
C GLY A 18 -21.93 60.96 -2.98
N PRO A 19 -22.87 60.57 -2.10
CA PRO A 19 -22.80 61.14 -0.75
C PRO A 19 -22.94 60.11 0.39
N SER A 20 -22.62 60.63 1.57
CA SER A 20 -22.45 59.99 2.87
C SER A 20 -23.73 59.40 3.49
N ALA A 21 -23.49 58.41 4.36
CA ALA A 21 -24.25 57.99 5.54
C ALA A 21 -25.58 57.23 5.33
N ARG A 22 -25.52 55.91 5.50
CA ARG A 22 -26.27 55.20 6.55
C ARG A 22 -25.59 53.88 6.88
N THR A 23 -25.22 53.76 8.15
CA THR A 23 -24.67 52.58 8.79
C THR A 23 -25.79 51.55 8.96
N GLU A 24 -25.91 50.59 8.06
CA GLU A 24 -26.62 49.34 8.33
C GLU A 24 -25.55 48.25 8.45
N ALA A 25 -25.29 47.86 9.69
CA ALA A 25 -24.52 46.68 10.02
C ALA A 25 -25.27 45.46 9.46
N ALA A 26 -24.83 44.99 8.29
CA ALA A 26 -25.22 43.69 7.79
C ALA A 26 -24.74 42.63 8.79
N ASP A 27 -25.71 41.99 9.41
CA ASP A 27 -25.59 40.91 10.36
C ASP A 27 -24.83 39.72 9.73
N LEU A 28 -23.52 39.65 10.00
CA LEU A 28 -22.63 38.54 9.63
C LEU A 28 -22.64 37.41 10.67
N THR A 29 -23.73 37.21 11.41
CA THR A 29 -23.88 36.07 12.33
C THR A 29 -24.19 34.75 11.62
N GLY A 30 -24.56 34.77 10.33
CA GLY A 30 -24.98 33.58 9.58
C GLY A 30 -23.89 32.80 8.83
N ILE A 31 -22.70 33.37 8.61
CA ILE A 31 -21.63 32.74 7.79
C ILE A 31 -20.33 32.62 8.61
N ARG A 32 -20.47 32.13 9.84
CA ARG A 32 -19.38 31.60 10.67
C ARG A 32 -19.74 30.23 11.25
N ALA A 33 -20.43 29.39 10.47
CA ALA A 33 -20.37 27.94 10.65
C ALA A 33 -19.00 27.46 10.18
N GLY A 34 -17.98 27.88 10.93
CA GLY A 34 -16.60 27.50 10.72
C GLY A 34 -16.48 25.99 10.76
N LEU A 35 -15.62 25.47 9.90
CA LEU A 35 -14.94 24.21 10.11
C LEU A 35 -14.22 24.29 11.47
N ARG A 36 -14.93 24.05 12.57
CA ARG A 36 -14.35 23.86 13.91
C ARG A 36 -13.79 22.44 13.95
N VAL A 37 -12.70 22.19 13.24
CA VAL A 37 -11.99 20.90 13.31
C VAL A 37 -11.22 20.79 14.64
N PHE A 38 -10.92 21.93 15.28
CA PHE A 38 -10.29 21.98 16.59
C PHE A 38 -10.98 23.05 17.45
N ALA A 39 -12.03 22.66 18.18
CA ALA A 39 -12.57 23.48 19.25
C ALA A 39 -11.56 23.45 20.41
N ASP A 40 -10.94 24.61 20.70
CA ASP A 40 -10.00 24.89 21.79
C ASP A 40 -8.79 23.94 21.92
N GLY A 41 -7.57 24.51 21.87
CA GLY A 41 -6.28 23.81 21.95
C GLY A 41 -5.96 23.09 23.27
N ALA A 42 -6.98 22.63 24.01
CA ALA A 42 -6.89 21.91 25.27
C ALA A 42 -7.40 20.46 25.19
N GLN A 43 -8.06 20.04 24.10
CA GLN A 43 -8.54 18.65 23.99
C GLN A 43 -7.36 17.72 23.67
N LYS A 44 -6.84 17.07 24.72
CA LYS A 44 -5.83 16.03 24.60
C LYS A 44 -6.37 14.88 23.75
N ILE A 45 -5.54 14.35 22.85
CA ILE A 45 -5.83 13.12 22.10
C ILE A 45 -6.25 12.04 23.12
N PRO A 46 -7.38 11.34 22.93
CA PRO A 46 -7.80 10.27 23.83
C PRO A 46 -6.69 9.22 24.00
N ALA A 47 -6.52 8.69 25.22
CA ALA A 47 -5.47 7.70 25.50
C ALA A 47 -5.55 6.48 24.58
N VAL A 48 -6.77 6.04 24.25
CA VAL A 48 -7.04 4.94 23.31
C VAL A 48 -6.47 5.20 21.92
N GLU A 49 -6.55 6.43 21.40
CA GLU A 49 -5.99 6.79 20.10
C GLU A 49 -4.46 6.88 20.14
N VAL A 50 -3.91 7.32 21.27
CA VAL A 50 -2.46 7.32 21.49
C VAL A 50 -1.91 5.90 21.49
N ASP A 51 -2.57 4.98 22.18
CA ASP A 51 -2.13 3.59 22.27
C ASP A 51 -2.32 2.83 20.96
N ARG A 52 -3.42 3.11 20.24
CA ARG A 52 -3.62 2.66 18.86
C ARG A 52 -2.49 3.12 17.94
N ALA A 53 -2.15 4.41 17.97
CA ALA A 53 -1.09 4.97 17.12
C ALA A 53 0.29 4.35 17.45
N LYS A 54 0.59 4.11 18.73
CA LYS A 54 1.83 3.41 19.14
C LYS A 54 1.89 1.99 18.59
N ALA A 55 0.80 1.22 18.69
CA ALA A 55 0.75 -0.13 18.16
C ALA A 55 0.97 -0.18 16.65
N ILE A 56 0.33 0.73 15.90
CA ILE A 56 0.53 0.88 14.45
C ILE A 56 1.99 1.25 14.14
N ALA A 57 2.58 2.19 14.88
CA ALA A 57 3.97 2.60 14.68
C ALA A 57 4.97 1.45 14.97
N MET A 58 4.74 0.67 16.02
CA MET A 58 5.52 -0.52 16.31
C MET A 58 5.42 -1.55 15.19
N MET A 59 4.22 -1.81 14.65
CA MET A 59 4.05 -2.73 13.52
C MET A 59 4.71 -2.24 12.23
N SER A 60 4.58 -0.94 11.93
CA SER A 60 5.21 -0.32 10.77
C SER A 60 6.73 -0.47 10.80
N ALA A 61 7.33 -0.40 11.99
CA ALA A 61 8.76 -0.65 12.20
C ALA A 61 9.12 -2.15 12.20
N ALA A 62 8.24 -3.01 12.71
CA ALA A 62 8.49 -4.45 12.80
C ALA A 62 8.41 -5.16 11.44
N TRP A 63 7.50 -4.74 10.56
CA TRP A 63 7.17 -5.45 9.32
C TRP A 63 8.35 -5.60 8.34
N PRO A 64 9.09 -4.54 7.97
CA PRO A 64 10.13 -4.66 6.95
C PRO A 64 11.27 -5.60 7.34
N ILE A 65 11.53 -5.75 8.63
CA ILE A 65 12.62 -6.55 9.20
C ILE A 65 12.14 -7.81 9.93
N GLN A 66 10.83 -8.09 9.90
CA GLN A 66 10.19 -9.24 10.57
C GLN A 66 10.55 -9.34 12.06
N HIS A 67 10.58 -8.20 12.77
CA HIS A 67 11.04 -8.14 14.16
C HIS A 67 10.00 -8.72 15.14
N GLN A 68 10.17 -9.99 15.52
CA GLN A 68 9.20 -10.73 16.34
C GLN A 68 8.86 -10.06 17.68
N GLN A 69 9.85 -9.58 18.44
CA GLN A 69 9.58 -8.96 19.75
C GLN A 69 8.75 -7.69 19.62
N LEU A 70 9.09 -6.81 18.67
CA LEU A 70 8.35 -5.57 18.43
C LEU A 70 6.93 -5.86 17.92
N ALA A 71 6.77 -6.85 17.04
CA ALA A 71 5.46 -7.34 16.62
C ALA A 71 4.65 -7.89 17.79
N SER A 72 5.27 -8.65 18.70
CA SER A 72 4.61 -9.16 19.91
C SER A 72 4.12 -8.03 20.81
N MET A 73 4.92 -6.98 21.01
CA MET A 73 4.50 -5.82 21.79
C MET A 73 3.31 -5.10 21.15
N ALA A 74 3.35 -4.90 19.84
CA ALA A 74 2.25 -4.27 19.12
C ALA A 74 0.97 -5.11 19.17
N VAL A 75 1.05 -6.44 18.98
CA VAL A 75 -0.10 -7.34 19.07
C VAL A 75 -0.71 -7.33 20.46
N VAL A 76 0.08 -7.34 21.53
CA VAL A 76 -0.44 -7.20 22.91
C VAL A 76 -1.23 -5.91 23.06
N GLN A 77 -0.66 -4.79 22.60
CA GLN A 77 -1.34 -3.49 22.69
C GLN A 77 -2.63 -3.44 21.85
N PHE A 78 -2.64 -4.02 20.65
CA PHE A 78 -3.87 -4.14 19.87
C PHE A 78 -4.93 -4.98 20.56
N LEU A 79 -4.54 -6.10 21.19
CA LEU A 79 -5.48 -6.98 21.88
C LEU A 79 -6.13 -6.33 23.11
N GLU A 80 -5.47 -5.36 23.74
CA GLU A 80 -6.04 -4.55 24.83
C GLU A 80 -7.08 -3.54 24.34
N LEU A 81 -7.00 -3.13 23.07
CA LEU A 81 -7.94 -2.19 22.44
C LEU A 81 -9.17 -2.88 21.84
N LEU A 82 -9.13 -4.21 21.69
CA LEU A 82 -10.27 -5.00 21.25
C LEU A 82 -11.30 -5.19 22.39
N PRO A 83 -12.56 -5.57 22.07
CA PRO A 83 -13.53 -6.00 23.07
C PRO A 83 -12.97 -7.08 24.02
N PRO A 84 -13.58 -7.34 25.18
CA PRO A 84 -13.03 -8.24 26.20
C PRO A 84 -12.67 -9.66 25.68
N PRO A 85 -11.61 -10.31 26.24
CA PRO A 85 -11.06 -11.57 25.73
C PRO A 85 -11.96 -12.80 25.93
N GLU A 86 -13.04 -12.67 26.70
CA GLU A 86 -14.08 -13.70 26.86
C GLU A 86 -14.84 -13.95 25.54
N VAL A 87 -14.80 -12.96 24.65
CA VAL A 87 -15.35 -13.03 23.28
C VAL A 87 -14.29 -13.63 22.35
N ALA A 88 -14.68 -14.52 21.45
CA ALA A 88 -13.73 -15.13 20.52
C ALA A 88 -13.12 -14.08 19.57
N LEU A 89 -11.87 -14.26 19.13
CA LEU A 89 -11.18 -13.30 18.26
C LEU A 89 -11.98 -12.93 16.98
N PRO A 90 -12.62 -13.86 16.25
CA PRO A 90 -13.44 -13.50 15.09
C PRO A 90 -14.56 -12.51 15.41
N GLU A 91 -15.26 -12.71 16.53
CA GLU A 91 -16.34 -11.83 16.98
C GLU A 91 -15.81 -10.47 17.41
N ARG A 92 -14.65 -10.44 18.11
CA ARG A 92 -13.97 -9.19 18.49
C ARG A 92 -13.55 -8.37 17.27
N VAL A 93 -12.96 -9.03 16.27
CA VAL A 93 -12.51 -8.41 15.01
C VAL A 93 -13.69 -7.92 14.17
N ALA A 94 -14.80 -8.66 14.15
CA ALA A 94 -16.01 -8.27 13.40
C ALA A 94 -16.64 -6.95 13.90
N MET A 95 -16.38 -6.56 15.16
CA MET A 95 -16.85 -5.30 15.75
C MET A 95 -15.95 -4.09 15.41
N ILE A 96 -14.82 -4.30 14.73
CA ILE A 96 -13.87 -3.25 14.38
C ILE A 96 -14.00 -2.93 12.89
N ASP A 97 -14.23 -1.66 12.59
CA ASP A 97 -14.31 -1.13 11.21
C ASP A 97 -13.05 -0.33 10.81
N ASP A 98 -12.04 -0.32 11.67
CA ASP A 98 -10.78 0.34 11.42
C ASP A 98 -9.82 -0.54 10.62
N VAL A 99 -9.79 -0.28 9.31
CA VAL A 99 -8.94 -0.98 8.35
C VAL A 99 -7.46 -0.95 8.72
N ALA A 100 -6.93 0.19 9.14
CA ALA A 100 -5.49 0.31 9.44
C ALA A 100 -5.13 -0.54 10.67
N PHE A 101 -5.94 -0.47 11.72
CA PHE A 101 -5.77 -1.29 12.92
C PHE A 101 -5.79 -2.79 12.58
N LEU A 102 -6.81 -3.23 11.84
CA LEU A 102 -6.98 -4.66 11.51
C LEU A 102 -5.87 -5.17 10.60
N ARG A 103 -5.43 -4.34 9.65
CA ARG A 103 -4.31 -4.63 8.75
C ARG A 103 -3.02 -4.86 9.53
N GLU A 104 -2.68 -3.94 10.43
CA GLU A 104 -1.45 -4.05 11.24
C GLU A 104 -1.53 -5.19 12.25
N LEU A 105 -2.69 -5.44 12.87
CA LEU A 105 -2.90 -6.59 13.75
C LEU A 105 -2.72 -7.92 12.99
N GLY A 106 -3.27 -8.03 11.78
CA GLY A 106 -3.07 -9.18 10.90
C GLY A 106 -1.60 -9.41 10.57
N SER A 107 -0.87 -8.35 10.20
CA SER A 107 0.57 -8.38 9.96
C SER A 107 1.36 -8.82 11.20
N GLY A 108 0.97 -8.36 12.40
CA GLY A 108 1.56 -8.77 13.66
C GLY A 108 1.37 -10.25 13.94
N PHE A 109 0.14 -10.76 13.79
CA PHE A 109 -0.13 -12.19 13.92
C PHE A 109 0.67 -13.03 12.93
N PHE A 110 0.85 -12.55 11.70
CA PHE A 110 1.63 -13.25 10.68
C PHE A 110 3.11 -13.38 11.05
N ILE A 111 3.76 -12.28 11.49
CA ILE A 111 5.17 -12.31 11.96
C ILE A 111 5.35 -13.31 13.12
N LEU A 112 4.33 -13.45 13.96
CA LEU A 112 4.31 -14.37 15.10
C LEU A 112 3.89 -15.81 14.73
N ASN A 113 3.78 -16.13 13.44
CA ASN A 113 3.32 -17.42 12.91
C ASN A 113 1.91 -17.84 13.39
N ARG A 114 1.07 -16.88 13.78
CA ARG A 114 -0.34 -17.10 14.18
C ARG A 114 -1.25 -16.95 12.97
N HIS A 115 -1.09 -17.86 12.01
CA HIS A 115 -1.71 -17.77 10.68
C HIS A 115 -3.25 -17.67 10.71
N GLU A 116 -3.92 -18.40 11.60
CA GLU A 116 -5.38 -18.35 11.73
C GLU A 116 -5.85 -16.97 12.20
N SER A 117 -5.17 -16.38 13.19
CA SER A 117 -5.48 -15.03 13.69
C SER A 117 -5.20 -13.95 12.65
N ALA A 118 -4.11 -14.09 11.88
CA ALA A 118 -3.79 -13.19 10.77
C ALA A 118 -4.87 -13.24 9.68
N GLU A 119 -5.33 -14.44 9.33
CA GLU A 119 -6.38 -14.64 8.32
C GLU A 119 -7.69 -13.96 8.72
N ILE A 120 -8.10 -14.09 9.99
CA ILE A 120 -9.32 -13.45 10.51
C ILE A 120 -9.25 -11.93 10.29
N CYS A 121 -8.13 -11.30 10.64
CA CYS A 121 -7.95 -9.86 10.50
C CYS A 121 -7.95 -9.42 9.03
N TRP A 122 -7.19 -10.10 8.17
CA TRP A 122 -7.10 -9.71 6.76
C TRP A 122 -8.36 -10.04 5.95
N LYS A 123 -9.13 -11.08 6.31
CA LYS A 123 -10.47 -11.29 5.73
C LYS A 123 -11.40 -10.14 6.09
N ARG A 124 -11.39 -9.70 7.35
CA ARG A 124 -12.19 -8.53 7.77
C ARG A 124 -11.76 -7.25 7.04
N VAL A 125 -10.45 -7.03 6.87
CA VAL A 125 -9.97 -5.91 6.04
C VAL A 125 -10.47 -6.05 4.60
N HIS A 126 -10.41 -7.24 4.01
CA HIS A 126 -10.88 -7.48 2.65
C HIS A 126 -12.40 -7.26 2.49
N GLU A 127 -13.20 -7.51 3.53
CA GLU A 127 -14.63 -7.16 3.55
C GLU A 127 -14.86 -5.64 3.54
N LEU A 128 -14.06 -4.89 4.33
CA LEU A 128 -14.21 -3.44 4.50
C LEU A 128 -13.56 -2.63 3.37
N ALA A 129 -12.43 -3.10 2.86
CA ALA A 129 -11.59 -2.50 1.84
C ALA A 129 -11.08 -3.61 0.89
N PRO A 130 -11.89 -4.01 -0.11
CA PRO A 130 -11.59 -5.15 -0.99
C PRO A 130 -10.30 -5.04 -1.80
N ASP A 131 -9.79 -3.81 -1.98
CA ASP A 131 -8.59 -3.48 -2.74
C ASP A 131 -7.37 -3.15 -1.86
N ASP A 132 -7.46 -3.31 -0.53
CA ASP A 132 -6.31 -3.08 0.37
C ASP A 132 -5.15 -4.02 0.01
N GLU A 133 -4.05 -3.42 -0.46
CA GLU A 133 -2.88 -4.13 -0.99
C GLU A 133 -2.25 -5.04 0.08
N THR A 134 -2.20 -4.59 1.34
CA THR A 134 -1.54 -5.33 2.42
C THR A 134 -2.35 -6.55 2.83
N ALA A 135 -3.67 -6.41 2.96
CA ALA A 135 -4.55 -7.53 3.28
C ALA A 135 -4.56 -8.56 2.15
N LEU A 136 -4.68 -8.13 0.90
CA LEU A 136 -4.61 -9.02 -0.27
C LEU A 136 -3.26 -9.75 -0.32
N LEU A 137 -2.15 -9.04 -0.10
CA LEU A 137 -0.82 -9.63 0.01
C LEU A 137 -0.73 -10.67 1.13
N GLY A 138 -1.24 -10.33 2.31
CA GLY A 138 -1.29 -11.24 3.45
C GLY A 138 -2.08 -12.52 3.15
N LEU A 139 -3.24 -12.38 2.49
CA LEU A 139 -4.08 -13.51 2.08
C LEU A 139 -3.42 -14.37 0.99
N VAL A 140 -2.65 -13.79 0.06
CA VAL A 140 -1.81 -14.56 -0.87
C VAL A 140 -0.79 -15.40 -0.10
N LYS A 141 0.01 -14.77 0.79
CA LYS A 141 1.04 -15.47 1.59
C LYS A 141 0.47 -16.59 2.45
N LEU A 142 -0.68 -16.37 3.08
CA LEU A 142 -1.37 -17.40 3.86
C LEU A 142 -1.88 -18.54 2.99
N SER A 143 -2.45 -18.23 1.84
CA SER A 143 -2.93 -19.25 0.89
C SER A 143 -1.76 -20.11 0.39
N GLU A 144 -0.61 -19.50 0.09
CA GLU A 144 0.62 -20.22 -0.25
C GLU A 144 1.11 -21.11 0.90
N ALA A 145 1.15 -20.59 2.13
CA ALA A 145 1.54 -21.36 3.32
C ALA A 145 0.63 -22.58 3.56
N LYS A 146 -0.67 -22.44 3.26
CA LYS A 146 -1.66 -23.53 3.33
C LYS A 146 -1.67 -24.43 2.10
N ARG A 147 -0.89 -24.12 1.07
CA ARG A 147 -0.91 -24.76 -0.26
C ARG A 147 -2.28 -24.70 -0.95
N ASP A 148 -3.09 -23.69 -0.63
CA ASP A 148 -4.34 -23.40 -1.33
C ASP A 148 -4.03 -22.56 -2.58
N ILE A 149 -3.65 -23.26 -3.65
CA ILE A 149 -3.27 -22.64 -4.93
C ILE A 149 -4.42 -21.87 -5.56
N THR A 150 -5.66 -22.29 -5.31
CA THR A 150 -6.86 -21.65 -5.87
C THR A 150 -7.08 -20.29 -5.22
N ALA A 151 -7.09 -20.24 -3.89
CA ALA A 151 -7.24 -18.99 -3.14
C ALA A 151 -6.06 -18.04 -3.42
N ALA A 152 -4.82 -18.56 -3.44
CA ALA A 152 -3.64 -17.75 -3.75
C ALA A 152 -3.77 -17.06 -5.12
N ARG A 153 -4.22 -17.79 -6.15
CA ARG A 153 -4.43 -17.23 -7.49
C ARG A 153 -5.53 -16.17 -7.53
N GLN A 154 -6.62 -16.37 -6.80
CA GLN A 154 -7.73 -15.41 -6.72
C GLN A 154 -7.27 -14.10 -6.08
N TYR A 155 -6.64 -14.15 -4.90
CA TYR A 155 -6.14 -12.96 -4.23
C TYR A 155 -5.03 -12.27 -5.02
N LEU A 156 -4.15 -13.02 -5.67
CA LEU A 156 -3.11 -12.47 -6.51
C LEU A 156 -3.68 -11.77 -7.76
N HIS A 157 -4.78 -12.26 -8.32
CA HIS A 157 -5.50 -11.58 -9.40
C HIS A 157 -6.06 -10.24 -8.93
N LEU A 158 -6.69 -10.21 -7.75
CA LEU A 158 -7.20 -8.97 -7.14
C LEU A 158 -6.07 -7.98 -6.86
N LEU A 159 -4.97 -8.45 -6.28
CA LEU A 159 -3.79 -7.64 -5.98
C LEU A 159 -3.20 -6.98 -7.23
N LYS A 160 -3.08 -7.71 -8.34
CA LYS A 160 -2.63 -7.15 -9.63
C LYS A 160 -3.57 -6.08 -10.20
N LYS A 161 -4.86 -6.20 -9.91
CA LYS A 161 -5.89 -5.25 -10.36
C LYS A 161 -5.88 -3.98 -9.50
N SER A 162 -5.71 -4.10 -8.19
CA SER A 162 -5.66 -2.95 -7.28
C SER A 162 -4.33 -2.19 -7.39
N SER A 163 -3.22 -2.90 -7.59
CA SER A 163 -1.88 -2.32 -7.62
C SER A 163 -1.12 -2.61 -8.93
N PRO A 164 -1.62 -2.17 -10.11
CA PRO A 164 -1.06 -2.50 -11.42
C PRO A 164 0.33 -1.91 -11.69
N HIS A 165 0.79 -0.96 -10.86
CA HIS A 165 2.10 -0.30 -10.94
C HIS A 165 3.03 -0.68 -9.78
N SER A 166 2.62 -1.58 -8.87
CA SER A 166 3.45 -2.02 -7.75
C SER A 166 4.46 -3.08 -8.20
N GLU A 167 5.76 -2.76 -8.11
CA GLU A 167 6.83 -3.73 -8.38
C GLU A 167 6.74 -4.94 -7.46
N GLU A 168 6.37 -4.75 -6.19
CA GLU A 168 6.20 -5.85 -5.22
C GLU A 168 5.11 -6.81 -5.68
N THR A 169 3.95 -6.29 -6.08
CA THR A 169 2.83 -7.09 -6.61
C THR A 169 3.25 -7.98 -7.77
N TRP A 170 3.96 -7.42 -8.76
CA TRP A 170 4.41 -8.19 -9.92
C TRP A 170 5.57 -9.16 -9.60
N SER A 171 6.42 -8.81 -8.62
CA SER A 171 7.48 -9.69 -8.09
C SER A 171 6.88 -10.94 -7.45
N ILE A 172 5.84 -10.76 -6.64
CA ILE A 172 5.13 -11.86 -5.99
C ILE A 172 4.41 -12.72 -7.02
N SER A 173 3.73 -12.11 -7.99
CA SER A 173 3.08 -12.85 -9.08
C SER A 173 4.07 -13.70 -9.88
N MET A 174 5.25 -13.13 -10.19
CA MET A 174 6.31 -13.87 -10.87
C MET A 174 6.81 -15.05 -10.02
N MET A 175 7.07 -14.85 -8.73
CA MET A 175 7.53 -15.91 -7.84
C MET A 175 6.49 -17.01 -7.65
N ALA A 176 5.21 -16.66 -7.50
CA ALA A 176 4.11 -17.63 -7.44
C ALA A 176 4.06 -18.48 -8.72
N GLY A 177 4.25 -17.87 -9.89
CA GLY A 177 4.38 -18.58 -11.16
C GLY A 177 5.58 -19.54 -11.19
N VAL A 178 6.73 -19.13 -10.64
CA VAL A 178 7.93 -19.98 -10.54
C VAL A 178 7.65 -21.20 -9.67
N PHE A 179 7.03 -21.02 -8.50
CA PHE A 179 6.69 -22.12 -7.59
C PHE A 179 5.64 -23.07 -8.19
N ALA A 180 4.66 -22.54 -8.91
CA ALA A 180 3.64 -23.33 -9.59
C ALA A 180 4.12 -24.00 -10.88
N GLY A 181 5.34 -23.69 -11.36
CA GLY A 181 5.83 -24.12 -12.67
C GLY A 181 5.09 -23.49 -13.86
N ASP A 182 4.30 -22.45 -13.62
CA ASP A 182 3.52 -21.76 -14.64
C ASP A 182 4.40 -20.78 -15.43
N THR A 183 5.06 -21.33 -16.45
CA THR A 183 6.01 -20.60 -17.29
C THR A 183 5.37 -19.38 -17.97
N ALA A 184 4.09 -19.46 -18.34
CA ALA A 184 3.38 -18.35 -18.97
C ALA A 184 3.17 -17.19 -18.00
N ALA A 185 2.73 -17.48 -16.77
CA ALA A 185 2.56 -16.47 -15.73
C ALA A 185 3.89 -15.80 -15.36
N VAL A 186 4.99 -16.56 -15.29
CA VAL A 186 6.33 -16.03 -15.03
C VAL A 186 6.74 -15.02 -16.11
N ILE A 187 6.53 -15.35 -17.39
CA ILE A 187 6.87 -14.46 -18.50
C ILE A 187 6.03 -13.19 -18.47
N GLU A 188 4.73 -13.31 -18.24
CA GLU A 188 3.80 -12.17 -18.16
C GLU A 188 4.22 -11.18 -17.05
N SER A 189 4.39 -11.69 -15.83
CA SER A 189 4.72 -10.88 -14.67
C SER A 189 6.15 -10.32 -14.75
N GLY A 190 7.11 -11.11 -15.25
CA GLY A 190 8.48 -10.65 -15.48
C GLY A 190 8.58 -9.54 -16.54
N LYS A 191 7.80 -9.63 -17.64
CA LYS A 191 7.69 -8.54 -18.62
C LYS A 191 7.13 -7.27 -17.99
N ARG A 192 6.15 -7.38 -17.09
CA ARG A 192 5.57 -6.22 -16.42
C ARG A 192 6.55 -5.58 -15.44
N LEU A 193 7.30 -6.38 -14.68
CA LEU A 193 8.39 -5.90 -13.83
C LEU A 193 9.45 -5.12 -14.62
N LEU A 194 9.93 -5.66 -15.74
CA LEU A 194 10.95 -4.97 -16.55
C LEU A 194 10.45 -3.69 -17.21
N ARG A 195 9.13 -3.53 -17.40
CA ARG A 195 8.55 -2.24 -17.82
C ARG A 195 8.57 -1.20 -16.71
N LEU A 196 8.41 -1.62 -15.45
CA LEU A 196 8.48 -0.74 -14.28
C LEU A 196 9.94 -0.40 -13.97
N ASN A 197 10.79 -1.41 -13.96
CA ASN A 197 12.21 -1.30 -13.65
C ASN A 197 13.04 -2.24 -14.54
N PRO A 198 13.64 -1.70 -15.61
CA PRO A 198 14.50 -2.47 -16.52
C PRO A 198 15.79 -2.99 -15.88
N GLY A 199 16.20 -2.46 -14.73
CA GLY A 199 17.47 -2.80 -14.06
C GLY A 199 17.42 -4.06 -13.20
N LEU A 200 16.28 -4.76 -13.13
CA LEU A 200 16.09 -5.90 -12.25
C LEU A 200 16.81 -7.16 -12.78
N ILE A 201 18.08 -7.34 -12.37
CA ILE A 201 18.92 -8.49 -12.72
C ILE A 201 18.22 -9.82 -12.43
N LYS A 202 17.60 -9.94 -11.24
CA LYS A 202 16.87 -11.15 -10.85
C LYS A 202 15.75 -11.49 -11.85
N THR A 203 15.00 -10.48 -12.29
CA THR A 203 13.90 -10.65 -13.26
C THR A 203 14.43 -11.10 -14.62
N HIS A 204 15.55 -10.54 -15.08
CA HIS A 204 16.21 -11.01 -16.29
C HIS A 204 16.62 -12.49 -16.21
N ASN A 205 17.22 -12.93 -15.10
CA ASN A 205 17.59 -14.34 -14.91
C ASN A 205 16.35 -15.26 -14.92
N VAL A 206 15.29 -14.88 -14.20
CA VAL A 206 14.05 -15.65 -14.14
C VAL A 206 13.37 -15.73 -15.51
N LEU A 207 13.35 -14.64 -16.28
CA LEU A 207 12.83 -14.65 -17.65
C LEU A 207 13.67 -15.52 -18.59
N ALA A 208 15.01 -15.50 -18.46
CA ALA A 208 15.87 -16.36 -19.26
C ALA A 208 15.54 -17.85 -19.06
N ASP A 209 15.34 -18.25 -17.80
CA ASP A 209 14.92 -19.62 -17.46
C ASP A 209 13.51 -19.94 -17.98
N ALA A 210 12.57 -19.02 -17.83
CA ALA A 210 11.21 -19.21 -18.29
C ALA A 210 11.12 -19.35 -19.81
N TYR A 211 11.80 -18.49 -20.58
CA TYR A 211 11.83 -18.59 -22.04
C TYR A 211 12.51 -19.85 -22.53
N ARG A 212 13.59 -20.29 -21.87
CA ARG A 212 14.23 -21.57 -22.17
C ARG A 212 13.29 -22.76 -21.97
N ARG A 213 12.49 -22.76 -20.89
CA ARG A 213 11.45 -23.79 -20.67
C ARG A 213 10.33 -23.72 -21.71
N ALA A 214 10.00 -22.52 -22.19
CA ALA A 214 9.04 -22.31 -23.28
C ALA A 214 9.60 -22.63 -24.68
N GLY A 215 10.90 -22.93 -24.80
CA GLY A 215 11.56 -23.23 -26.07
C GLY A 215 12.05 -21.99 -26.85
N ASP A 216 11.85 -20.78 -26.33
CA ASP A 216 12.30 -19.54 -26.96
C ASP A 216 13.75 -19.23 -26.56
N THR A 217 14.69 -19.90 -27.22
CA THR A 217 16.13 -19.77 -26.91
C THR A 217 16.68 -18.39 -27.22
N THR A 218 16.08 -17.65 -28.16
CA THR A 218 16.52 -16.31 -28.53
C THR A 218 16.21 -15.30 -27.42
N LEU A 219 14.97 -15.30 -26.91
CA LEU A 219 14.62 -14.43 -25.78
C LEU A 219 15.33 -14.88 -24.50
N ALA A 220 15.56 -16.18 -24.32
CA ALA A 220 16.34 -16.68 -23.19
C ALA A 220 17.77 -16.08 -23.17
N GLU A 221 18.48 -16.14 -24.29
CA GLU A 221 19.85 -15.60 -24.39
C GLU A 221 19.89 -14.08 -24.27
N HIS A 222 18.89 -13.38 -24.83
CA HIS A 222 18.74 -11.93 -24.67
C HIS A 222 18.68 -11.54 -23.18
N HIS A 223 17.77 -12.15 -22.42
CA HIS A 223 17.61 -11.81 -21.01
C HIS A 223 18.83 -12.19 -20.17
N LYS A 224 19.49 -13.32 -20.48
CA LYS A 224 20.76 -13.71 -19.84
C LYS A 224 21.86 -12.69 -20.09
N THR A 225 22.06 -12.26 -21.34
CA THR A 225 23.04 -11.23 -21.70
C THR A 225 22.77 -9.91 -20.96
N MET A 226 21.50 -9.51 -20.85
CA MET A 226 21.13 -8.31 -20.11
C MET A 226 21.46 -8.41 -18.62
N ALA A 227 21.18 -9.55 -17.99
CA ALA A 227 21.54 -9.78 -16.58
C ALA A 227 23.06 -9.69 -16.36
N GLU A 228 23.87 -10.27 -17.26
CA GLU A 228 25.33 -10.22 -17.20
C GLU A 228 25.86 -8.79 -17.34
N ARG A 229 25.33 -8.03 -18.30
CA ARG A 229 25.70 -6.62 -18.52
C ARG A 229 25.38 -5.75 -17.30
N LEU A 230 24.16 -5.89 -16.75
CA LEU A 230 23.75 -5.15 -15.56
C LEU A 230 24.59 -5.53 -14.33
N THR A 231 24.90 -6.82 -14.16
CA THR A 231 25.78 -7.30 -13.08
C THR A 231 27.18 -6.69 -13.18
N LYS A 232 27.73 -6.61 -14.40
CA LYS A 232 29.04 -5.99 -14.63
C LYS A 232 29.01 -4.49 -14.31
N ALA A 233 27.99 -3.77 -14.79
CA ALA A 233 27.83 -2.34 -14.52
C ALA A 233 27.70 -2.02 -13.03
N MET A 234 27.08 -2.90 -12.23
CA MET A 234 27.00 -2.74 -10.78
C MET A 234 28.34 -2.92 -10.05
N LYS A 235 29.26 -3.74 -10.59
CA LYS A 235 30.56 -4.00 -9.97
C LYS A 235 31.59 -2.92 -10.30
N ASP A 236 31.50 -2.35 -11.50
CA ASP A 236 32.41 -1.31 -12.00
C ASP A 236 31.63 -0.02 -12.33
N PRO A 237 31.10 0.71 -11.32
CA PRO A 237 30.48 2.01 -11.55
C PRO A 237 31.56 3.01 -11.99
N GLN A 238 31.42 3.58 -13.19
CA GLN A 238 32.32 4.62 -13.72
C GLN A 238 32.32 5.88 -12.87
#